data_AF-A0A822CP19-F1
#
_entry.id   AF-A0A822CP19-F1
#
_cell.length_a   1.000
_cell.length_b   1.000
_cell.length_c   1.000
_cell.angle_alpha   90.00
_cell.angle_beta   90.00
_cell.angle_gamma   90.00
#
_symmetry.space_group_name_H-M   'P 1'
#
loop_
_entity.id
_entity.type
_entity.pdbx_description
1 polymer ?
#
loop_
_entity_poly.entity_id
_entity_poly.type
_entity_poly.pdbx_seq_one_letter_code
_entity_poly.pdbx_strand_id
1 'polypeptide(L)' 'LTKDLRQFLDGRFEKNSIDHDLQQTIRDNLYMTTVPCTTRPQRPGEINGQDYTFLSVKDFHALEKSG' A
#
# COMPACT_ATOMS: atom_id res chain seq x y z
N LEU A 1 11.57 -14.26 -8.85
CA LEU A 1 10.78 -13.60 -7.78
C LEU A 1 11.70 -13.25 -6.63
N THR A 2 11.77 -11.97 -6.25
CA THR A 2 12.35 -11.58 -4.97
C THR A 2 11.58 -12.30 -3.86
N LYS A 3 12.26 -12.96 -2.92
CA LYS A 3 11.60 -13.60 -1.78
C LYS A 3 11.03 -12.58 -0.78
N ASP A 4 11.46 -11.32 -0.92
CA ASP A 4 10.97 -10.21 -0.14
C ASP A 4 9.76 -9.57 -0.84
N LEU A 5 8.59 -9.73 -0.21
CA LEU A 5 7.32 -9.19 -0.67
C LEU A 5 7.32 -7.66 -0.68
N ARG A 6 8.00 -7.02 0.28
CA ARG A 6 8.09 -5.55 0.34
C ARG A 6 8.83 -5.03 -0.87
N GLN A 7 10.01 -5.57 -1.15
CA GLN A 7 10.80 -5.19 -2.33
C GLN A 7 10.02 -5.40 -3.63
N PHE A 8 9.25 -6.50 -3.71
CA PHE A 8 8.41 -6.77 -4.87
C PHE A 8 7.30 -5.73 -5.03
N LEU A 9 6.62 -5.35 -3.94
CA LEU A 9 5.53 -4.37 -3.94
C LEU A 9 6.01 -2.92 -4.11
N ASP A 10 7.26 -2.61 -3.75
CA ASP A 10 7.90 -1.29 -3.97
C ASP A 10 8.45 -1.14 -5.41
N GLY A 11 8.62 -2.26 -6.12
CA GLY A 11 9.15 -2.30 -7.48
C GLY A 11 8.26 -1.57 -8.51
N ARG A 12 8.90 -0.93 -9.49
CA ARG A 12 8.20 -0.39 -10.67
C ARG A 12 8.38 -1.35 -11.84
N PHE A 13 7.29 -1.96 -12.27
CA PHE A 13 7.26 -2.85 -13.42
C PHE A 13 6.63 -2.16 -14.63
N GLU A 14 6.98 -2.62 -15.82
CA GLU A 14 6.32 -2.14 -17.05
C GLU A 14 4.85 -2.54 -17.04
N LYS A 15 3.98 -1.62 -17.47
CA LYS A 15 2.53 -1.89 -17.54
C LYS A 15 2.27 -3.09 -18.45
N ASN A 16 1.36 -3.96 -18.03
CA ASN A 16 1.01 -5.22 -18.70
C ASN A 16 2.13 -6.29 -18.69
N SER A 17 3.19 -6.11 -17.91
CA SER A 17 4.12 -7.21 -17.63
C SER A 17 3.51 -8.19 -16.63
N ILE A 18 3.98 -9.44 -16.66
CA ILE A 18 3.56 -10.48 -15.70
C ILE A 18 3.80 -10.03 -14.26
N ASP A 19 4.94 -9.37 -13.99
CA ASP A 19 5.26 -8.87 -12.65
C ASP A 19 4.32 -7.74 -12.22
N HIS A 20 3.94 -6.85 -13.14
CA HIS A 20 2.95 -5.80 -12.86
C HIS A 20 1.59 -6.41 -12.48
N ASP A 21 1.11 -7.39 -13.24
CA ASP A 21 -0.21 -8.00 -13.02
C ASP A 21 -0.22 -8.84 -11.73
N LEU A 22 0.89 -9.54 -11.44
CA LEU A 22 1.08 -10.23 -10.17
C LEU A 22 1.11 -9.24 -9.00
N GLN A 23 1.84 -8.13 -9.14
CA GLN A 23 1.92 -7.09 -8.13
C GLN A 23 0.55 -6.49 -7.83
N GLN A 24 -0.28 -6.26 -8.86
CA GLN A 24 -1.65 -5.77 -8.69
C GLN A 24 -2.54 -6.81 -8.00
N THR A 25 -2.47 -8.07 -8.42
CA THR A 25 -3.23 -9.18 -7.81
C THR A 25 -2.92 -9.31 -6.32
N ILE A 26 -1.64 -9.18 -5.93
CA ILE A 26 -1.25 -9.20 -4.53
C ILE A 26 -1.83 -8.01 -3.78
N ARG A 27 -1.77 -6.79 -4.34
CA ARG A 27 -2.35 -5.60 -3.69
C ARG A 27 -3.86 -5.74 -3.50
N ASP A 28 -4.57 -6.23 -4.50
CA ASP A 28 -6.03 -6.41 -4.43
C ASP A 28 -6.39 -7.38 -3.29
N ASN A 29 -5.67 -8.50 -3.18
CA ASN A 29 -5.86 -9.46 -2.08
C ASN A 29 -5.57 -8.84 -0.70
N LEU A 30 -4.53 -8.00 -0.59
CA LEU A 30 -4.20 -7.30 0.65
C LEU A 30 -5.31 -6.30 1.02
N TYR A 31 -5.83 -5.55 0.04
CA TYR A 31 -6.86 -4.53 0.25
C TYR A 31 -8.24 -5.13 0.57
N MET A 32 -8.50 -6.38 0.20
CA MET A 32 -9.72 -7.09 0.65
C MET A 32 -9.77 -7.30 2.17
N THR A 33 -8.61 -7.42 2.81
CA THR A 33 -8.51 -7.81 4.22
C THR A 33 -7.94 -6.72 5.12
N THR A 34 -7.34 -5.68 4.53
CA THR A 34 -6.67 -4.60 5.25
C THR A 34 -6.89 -3.26 4.57
N VAL A 35 -6.89 -2.20 5.37
CA VAL A 35 -6.89 -0.82 4.86
C VAL A 35 -5.46 -0.29 4.95
N PRO A 36 -4.81 0.06 3.83
CA PRO A 36 -3.44 0.57 3.85
C PRO A 36 -3.34 1.92 4.57
N CYS A 37 -2.24 2.16 5.26
CA CYS A 37 -1.93 3.46 5.85
C CYS A 37 -1.18 4.34 4.85
N THR A 38 -1.45 5.65 4.84
CA THR A 38 -0.70 6.62 4.01
C THR A 38 -0.53 7.97 4.71
N THR A 39 0.56 8.66 4.43
CA THR A 39 0.83 10.04 4.86
C THR A 39 0.50 11.07 3.77
N ARG A 40 0.06 10.62 2.60
CA ARG A 40 -0.41 11.48 1.50
C ARG A 40 -1.71 12.19 1.92
N PRO A 41 -1.97 13.43 1.50
CA PRO A 41 -3.28 14.06 1.67
C PRO A 41 -4.42 13.30 0.96
N GLN A 42 -5.58 13.28 1.58
CA GLN A 42 -6.82 12.75 1.01
C GLN A 42 -7.20 13.51 -0.26
N ARG A 43 -7.45 12.79 -1.35
CA ARG A 43 -7.98 13.34 -2.60
C ARG A 43 -9.51 13.42 -2.53
N PRO A 44 -10.15 14.29 -3.34
CA PRO A 44 -11.60 14.32 -3.42
C PRO A 44 -12.18 12.95 -3.77
N GLY A 45 -13.15 12.50 -2.97
CA GLY A 45 -13.81 11.20 -3.16
C GLY A 45 -13.18 10.02 -2.42
N GLU A 46 -11.97 10.15 -1.87
CA GLU A 46 -11.38 9.12 -1.00
C GLU A 46 -12.03 9.18 0.40
N ILE A 47 -12.18 8.03 1.06
CA ILE A 47 -12.79 7.86 2.38
C ILE A 47 -11.75 7.29 3.35
N ASN A 48 -11.53 8.00 4.47
CA ASN A 48 -10.61 7.57 5.52
C ASN A 48 -11.10 6.28 6.19
N GLY A 49 -10.22 5.28 6.29
CA GLY A 49 -10.54 3.96 6.85
C GLY A 49 -11.24 3.03 5.86
N GLN A 50 -11.42 3.44 4.59
CA GLN A 50 -11.90 2.57 3.52
C GLN A 50 -10.87 2.48 2.39
N ASP A 51 -10.49 3.62 1.80
CA ASP A 51 -9.48 3.63 0.73
C ASP A 51 -8.07 3.62 1.32
N TYR A 52 -7.86 4.48 2.32
CA TYR A 52 -6.62 4.54 3.11
C TYR A 52 -6.94 5.01 4.53
N THR A 53 -6.11 4.61 5.48
CA THR A 53 -6.00 5.29 6.77
C THR A 53 -5.01 6.43 6.60
N PHE A 54 -5.52 7.66 6.56
CA PHE A 54 -4.72 8.86 6.39
C PHE A 54 -4.14 9.28 7.74
N LEU A 55 -2.81 9.30 7.81
CA LEU A 55 -2.06 9.59 9.03
C LEU A 55 -1.16 10.81 8.82
N SER A 56 -0.85 11.52 9.90
CA SER A 56 0.27 12.45 9.85
C SER A 56 1.59 11.68 9.75
N VAL A 57 2.64 12.33 9.24
CA VAL A 57 4.00 11.75 9.22
C VAL A 57 4.44 11.35 10.63
N LYS A 58 4.07 12.14 11.64
CA LYS A 58 4.36 11.85 13.05
C LYS A 58 3.67 10.58 13.52
N ASP A 59 2.38 10.41 13.22
CA ASP A 59 1.61 9.24 13.64
C ASP A 59 2.07 7.98 12.93
N PHE A 60 2.46 8.10 11.65
CA PHE A 60 3.04 6.99 10.90
C PHE A 60 4.34 6.47 11.55
N HIS A 61 5.25 7.37 11.93
CA HIS A 61 6.48 6.97 12.65
C HIS A 61 6.20 6.45 14.06
N ALA A 62 5.15 6.92 14.73
CA ALA A 62 4.76 6.38 16.03
C ALA A 62 4.25 4.93 15.90
N LEU A 63 3.44 4.65 14.89
CA LEU A 63 2.95 3.30 14.59
C LEU A 63 4.09 2.35 14.24
N GLU A 64 5.02 2.78 13.37
CA GLU A 64 6.20 1.98 13.00
C GLU A 64 7.05 1.58 14.22
N LYS A 65 7.17 2.45 15.23
CA LYS A 65 7.91 2.15 16.47
C LYS A 65 7.16 1.25 17.44
N SER A 66 5.84 1.16 17.32
CA SER A 66 4.97 0.41 18.23
C SER A 66 4.70 -1.03 17.79
N GLY A 67 5.07 -1.38 16.55
CA GLY A 67 5.03 -2.74 16.00
C GLY A 67 6.39 -3.40 16.01
#